data_AF-A0A1F5GK52-F1
#
_entry.id   AF-A0A1F5GK52-F1
#
_cell.length_a   1.000
_cell.length_b   1.000
_cell.length_c   1.000
_cell.angle_alpha   90.00
_cell.angle_beta   90.00
_cell.angle_gamma   90.00
#
_symmetry.space_group_name_H-M   'P 1'
#
loop_
_entity.id
_entity.type
_entity.pdbx_description
1 polymer ?
#
loop_
_entity_poly.entity_id
_entity_poly.type
_entity_poly.pdbx_seq_one_letter_code
_entity_poly.pdbx_strand_id
1 'polypeptide(L)'
;MERLKLNIQKVSGAPSASCVCQVFTHRLILADSQVATLVSVFLVKTENHQDLPKLLSEVFELSIQKIEEGAIAEGVLAILSNSALKVVQFLEQEKVKASFAHTLFYKDAVYIARHGEGVKLLVFEPESSHEIKFQKGSGRVKDKQLFLIATEKFLSIFDTAPLKLLEEIDLEDIIDGLATDISAEEDQSEIAAAFVLGASKDFGEGVEEILPNKSQYDFDEDLSQKERIEARESVQNEADLGPADDKIETKSVLKIFTSKTAFMLAKTLIHLKKLKRGDIKAILSLRRNIALLAVVFLIILAASGAVTIRNKFQSKKSAQFNSYLTLASQKLDEGKAIEELNRSKARENFIEADKQIKLALEVFPKDGPAQKLSSEITSKLKETVQQNQLSFASLGEFSETVNSVNISKNTLNLVTKNAVVKMNLDNKSKDTKNVDENLKLGAFFANDAYAYSDPNLFKIDMATGAKKELFKKIEAQDMEFFIGNIYLLTKEGIAKFVPVENGFVEAGDYLAGAFSTNASSRFAIDGSIWVTKGAEILNFLQAKPQSFQISGLTFPVGELGQIYTSSGIDNLYVIDKANSALLVISKEGVYLKAYQSGEFAKAQDLAVDAEEKKLYLAVGNKVLEADL
;
A
#
# COMPACT_ATOMS: atom_id res chain seq x y z
N MET A 1 -14.04 -21.50 3.88
CA MET A 1 -14.33 -20.85 5.18
C MET A 1 -13.90 -19.39 5.02
N GLU A 2 -14.87 -18.47 5.00
CA GLU A 2 -14.69 -17.09 4.54
C GLU A 2 -13.83 -16.25 5.52
N ARG A 3 -13.09 -15.29 4.94
CA ARG A 3 -12.05 -14.49 5.62
C ARG A 3 -12.67 -13.32 6.38
N LEU A 4 -12.23 -13.10 7.62
CA LEU A 4 -12.59 -11.91 8.39
C LEU A 4 -11.79 -10.71 7.85
N LYS A 5 -12.45 -9.74 7.22
CA LYS A 5 -11.82 -8.49 6.77
C LYS A 5 -11.77 -7.53 7.95
N LEU A 6 -10.58 -7.03 8.26
CA LEU A 6 -10.37 -6.02 9.30
C LEU A 6 -10.02 -4.69 8.66
N ASN A 7 -10.68 -3.62 9.06
CA ASN A 7 -10.21 -2.25 8.83
C ASN A 7 -9.50 -1.79 10.10
N ILE A 8 -8.20 -1.52 10.00
CA ILE A 8 -7.34 -1.17 11.15
C ILE A 8 -6.76 0.21 10.92
N GLN A 9 -7.00 1.09 11.88
CA GLN A 9 -6.66 2.49 11.82
C GLN A 9 -5.87 2.85 13.10
N LYS A 10 -4.72 3.52 12.94
CA LYS A 10 -3.69 3.65 13.98
C LYS A 10 -3.42 5.12 14.29
N VAL A 11 -3.22 5.40 15.57
CA VAL A 11 -2.88 6.72 16.08
C VAL A 11 -1.72 6.55 17.07
N SER A 12 -0.67 7.35 16.92
CA SER A 12 0.47 7.40 17.85
C SER A 12 1.01 8.83 17.90
N GLY A 13 1.25 9.35 19.09
CA GLY A 13 1.89 10.65 19.27
C GLY A 13 3.42 10.57 19.20
N ALA A 14 4.07 11.72 19.20
CA ALA A 14 5.53 11.81 19.09
C ALA A 14 6.22 11.26 20.36
N PRO A 15 7.29 10.45 20.23
CA PRO A 15 8.02 9.93 21.39
C PRO A 15 8.76 11.04 22.15
N SER A 16 9.03 10.80 23.44
CA SER A 16 9.88 11.63 24.27
C SER A 16 11.07 10.82 24.80
N ALA A 17 12.03 11.48 25.47
CA ALA A 17 13.23 10.82 25.99
C ALA A 17 12.94 9.75 27.05
N SER A 18 11.82 9.87 27.77
CA SER A 18 11.45 8.99 28.89
C SER A 18 10.18 8.19 28.66
N CYS A 19 9.45 8.44 27.56
CA CYS A 19 8.21 7.75 27.25
C CYS A 19 8.02 7.56 25.75
N VAL A 20 7.47 6.42 25.37
CA VAL A 20 7.05 6.14 24.00
C VAL A 20 5.78 5.30 24.00
N CYS A 21 4.89 5.65 23.09
CA CYS A 21 3.72 4.85 22.75
C CYS A 21 3.77 4.50 21.28
N GLN A 22 3.44 3.24 20.95
CA GLN A 22 3.43 2.81 19.56
C GLN A 22 2.37 1.73 19.33
N VAL A 23 1.74 1.83 18.17
CA VAL A 23 0.78 0.84 17.68
C VAL A 23 1.42 0.02 16.57
N PHE A 24 1.52 -1.28 16.80
CA PHE A 24 2.02 -2.22 15.82
C PHE A 24 0.91 -3.10 15.26
N THR A 25 1.04 -3.43 13.99
CA THR A 25 0.13 -4.32 13.26
C THR A 25 0.96 -5.26 12.43
N HIS A 26 0.76 -6.56 12.60
CA HIS A 26 1.46 -7.57 11.82
C HIS A 26 0.52 -8.69 11.42
N ARG A 27 0.67 -9.16 10.18
CA ARG A 27 -0.02 -10.37 9.71
C ARG A 27 0.94 -11.53 9.86
N LEU A 28 0.54 -12.50 10.66
CA LEU A 28 1.35 -13.68 10.98
C LEU A 28 0.67 -14.94 10.49
N ILE A 29 1.47 -15.98 10.25
CA ILE A 29 0.97 -17.30 9.86
C ILE A 29 1.15 -18.21 11.07
N LEU A 30 0.04 -18.71 11.62
CA LEU A 30 0.11 -19.68 12.70
C LEU A 30 0.51 -21.06 12.16
N ALA A 31 0.92 -21.98 13.05
CA ALA A 31 1.41 -23.32 12.68
C ALA A 31 0.45 -24.19 11.82
N ASP A 32 -0.82 -23.81 11.66
CA ASP A 32 -1.81 -24.46 10.80
C ASP A 32 -1.88 -23.80 9.42
N SER A 33 -0.90 -22.95 9.09
CA SER A 33 -0.80 -22.19 7.85
C SER A 33 -1.95 -21.20 7.62
N GLN A 34 -2.70 -20.84 8.67
CA GLN A 34 -3.76 -19.84 8.59
C GLN A 34 -3.28 -18.47 9.06
N VAL A 35 -3.79 -17.44 8.40
CA VAL A 35 -3.42 -16.05 8.68
C VAL A 35 -4.15 -15.55 9.92
N ALA A 36 -3.39 -14.95 10.83
CA ALA A 36 -3.90 -14.14 11.93
C ALA A 36 -3.39 -12.70 11.78
N THR A 37 -4.11 -11.74 12.37
CA THR A 37 -3.68 -10.34 12.43
C THR A 37 -3.46 -9.95 13.88
N LEU A 38 -2.23 -9.63 14.24
CA LEU A 38 -1.86 -9.11 15.56
C LEU A 38 -1.91 -7.59 15.53
N VAL A 39 -2.64 -7.01 16.47
CA VAL A 39 -2.64 -5.57 16.76
C VAL A 39 -2.19 -5.39 18.20
N SER A 40 -1.08 -4.66 18.37
CA SER A 40 -0.45 -4.44 19.66
C SER A 40 -0.32 -2.95 19.93
N VAL A 41 -0.77 -2.51 21.10
CA VAL A 41 -0.57 -1.14 21.57
C VAL A 41 0.32 -1.18 22.80
N PHE A 42 1.43 -0.45 22.74
CA PHE A 42 2.39 -0.35 23.84
C PHE A 42 2.43 1.08 24.38
N LEU A 43 2.56 1.19 25.69
CA LEU A 43 2.94 2.38 26.44
C LEU A 43 4.14 2.00 27.30
N VAL A 44 5.28 2.63 27.05
CA VAL A 44 6.54 2.33 27.71
C VAL A 44 7.10 3.59 28.35
N LYS A 45 7.53 3.47 29.61
CA LYS A 45 8.15 4.54 30.39
C LYS A 45 9.49 4.05 30.98
N THR A 46 10.52 4.87 30.84
CA THR A 46 11.86 4.59 31.37
C THR A 46 12.53 5.86 31.89
N GLU A 47 13.48 5.68 32.79
CA GLU A 47 14.34 6.77 33.28
C GLU A 47 15.74 6.74 32.65
N ASN A 48 16.15 5.63 32.00
CA ASN A 48 17.56 5.37 31.71
C ASN A 48 17.87 4.66 30.36
N HIS A 49 16.92 4.56 29.42
CA HIS A 49 17.17 3.87 28.14
C HIS A 49 17.48 4.86 27.00
N GLN A 50 18.54 4.60 26.22
CA GLN A 50 19.03 5.53 25.19
C GLN A 50 18.23 5.50 23.88
N ASP A 51 17.54 4.38 23.58
CA ASP A 51 16.74 4.24 22.34
C ASP A 51 15.46 3.42 22.59
N LEU A 52 14.41 4.12 23.01
CA LEU A 52 13.10 3.56 23.34
C LEU A 52 12.32 3.03 22.11
N PRO A 53 12.28 3.71 20.95
CA PRO A 53 11.62 3.20 19.75
C PRO A 53 12.24 1.90 19.21
N LYS A 54 13.57 1.78 19.26
CA LYS A 54 14.26 0.54 18.88
C LYS A 54 13.90 -0.62 19.80
N LEU A 55 13.95 -0.39 21.12
CA LEU A 55 13.55 -1.38 22.12
C LEU A 55 12.12 -1.87 21.88
N LEU A 56 11.19 -0.96 21.61
CA LEU A 56 9.80 -1.31 21.29
C LEU A 56 9.67 -2.19 20.04
N SER A 57 10.47 -1.92 19.01
CA SER A 57 10.48 -2.72 17.78
C SER A 57 11.00 -4.13 18.06
N GLU A 58 12.09 -4.27 18.83
CA GLU A 58 12.62 -5.58 19.27
C GLU A 58 11.62 -6.37 20.13
N VAL A 59 10.91 -5.69 21.03
CA VAL A 59 9.85 -6.27 21.86
C VAL A 59 8.67 -6.76 21.02
N PHE A 60 8.30 -6.00 19.98
CA PHE A 60 7.23 -6.40 19.08
C PHE A 60 7.64 -7.61 18.21
N GLU A 61 8.87 -7.63 17.69
CA GLU A 61 9.42 -8.79 16.96
C GLU A 61 9.48 -10.04 17.85
N LEU A 62 9.88 -9.90 19.12
CA LEU A 62 9.81 -11.00 20.08
C LEU A 62 8.37 -11.52 20.24
N SER A 63 7.39 -10.63 20.22
CA SER A 63 5.97 -11.01 20.28
C SER A 63 5.57 -11.85 19.06
N ILE A 64 5.96 -11.42 17.86
CA ILE A 64 5.68 -12.14 16.61
C ILE A 64 6.32 -13.52 16.66
N GLN A 65 7.63 -13.58 16.96
CA GLN A 65 8.39 -14.82 17.02
C GLN A 65 7.73 -15.84 17.98
N LYS A 66 7.32 -15.41 19.18
CA LYS A 66 6.71 -16.31 20.17
C LYS A 66 5.31 -16.77 19.79
N ILE A 67 4.58 -15.99 19.00
CA ILE A 67 3.28 -16.39 18.49
C ILE A 67 3.44 -17.41 17.35
N GLU A 68 4.39 -17.20 16.45
CA GLU A 68 4.65 -18.11 15.30
C GLU A 68 5.28 -19.44 15.73
N GLU A 69 6.16 -19.44 16.74
CA GLU A 69 6.73 -20.65 17.34
C GLU A 69 5.70 -21.47 18.15
N GLY A 70 4.54 -20.88 18.46
CA GLY A 70 3.52 -21.49 19.32
C GLY A 70 2.87 -22.73 18.70
N ALA A 71 2.83 -23.82 19.47
CA ALA A 71 2.15 -25.04 19.04
C ALA A 71 0.62 -24.86 19.14
N ILE A 72 -0.09 -24.95 18.01
CA ILE A 72 -1.56 -24.77 17.96
C ILE A 72 -2.32 -25.73 18.86
N ALA A 73 -1.76 -26.91 19.16
CA ALA A 73 -2.34 -27.86 20.11
C ALA A 73 -2.53 -27.27 21.52
N GLU A 74 -1.74 -26.26 21.91
CA GLU A 74 -1.87 -25.54 23.19
C GLU A 74 -3.02 -24.53 23.19
N GLY A 75 -3.55 -24.18 22.01
CA GLY A 75 -4.61 -23.21 21.81
C GLY A 75 -4.09 -21.78 21.62
N VAL A 76 -4.75 -21.04 20.73
CA VAL A 76 -4.34 -19.68 20.32
C VAL A 76 -4.25 -18.69 21.49
N LEU A 77 -5.15 -18.79 22.48
CA LEU A 77 -5.09 -17.96 23.67
C LEU A 77 -3.84 -18.23 24.53
N ALA A 78 -3.43 -19.51 24.63
CA ALA A 78 -2.25 -19.89 25.39
C ALA A 78 -0.99 -19.38 24.71
N ILE A 79 -0.89 -19.53 23.38
CA ILE A 79 0.18 -18.98 22.55
C ILE A 79 0.33 -17.47 22.78
N LEU A 80 -0.77 -16.72 22.63
CA LEU A 80 -0.77 -15.26 22.83
C LEU A 80 -0.37 -14.88 24.27
N SER A 81 -0.88 -15.62 25.26
CA SER A 81 -0.57 -15.38 26.67
C SER A 81 0.91 -15.67 27.00
N ASN A 82 1.49 -16.70 26.40
CA ASN A 82 2.89 -17.06 26.58
C ASN A 82 3.81 -16.02 25.92
N SER A 83 3.44 -15.53 24.74
CA SER A 83 4.11 -14.40 24.09
C SER A 83 4.11 -13.16 25.00
N ALA A 84 2.94 -12.77 25.50
CA ALA A 84 2.82 -11.63 26.42
C ALA A 84 3.70 -11.80 27.68
N LEU A 85 3.74 -13.01 28.25
CA LEU A 85 4.59 -13.31 29.40
C LEU A 85 6.09 -13.15 29.08
N LYS A 86 6.53 -13.58 27.88
CA LYS A 86 7.93 -13.45 27.45
C LYS A 86 8.34 -12.00 27.22
N VAL A 87 7.43 -11.20 26.67
CA VAL A 87 7.61 -9.75 26.53
C VAL A 87 7.77 -9.08 27.90
N VAL A 88 6.92 -9.43 28.88
CA VAL A 88 7.04 -8.90 30.25
C VAL A 88 8.39 -9.26 30.86
N GLN A 89 8.81 -10.52 30.74
CA GLN A 89 10.11 -10.98 31.26
C GLN A 89 11.29 -10.21 30.64
N PHE A 90 11.23 -9.95 29.33
CA PHE A 90 12.26 -9.18 28.63
C PHE A 90 12.29 -7.72 29.09
N LEU A 91 11.13 -7.07 29.18
CA LEU A 91 11.04 -5.67 29.63
C LEU A 91 11.48 -5.48 31.10
N GLU A 92 11.20 -6.47 31.96
CA GLU A 92 11.70 -6.49 33.35
C GLU A 92 13.24 -6.58 33.40
N GLN A 93 13.87 -7.36 32.51
CA GLN A 93 15.33 -7.45 32.40
C GLN A 93 15.95 -6.11 31.97
N GLU A 94 15.29 -5.42 31.03
CA GLU A 94 15.69 -4.09 30.57
C GLU A 94 15.35 -2.97 31.58
N LYS A 95 14.73 -3.31 32.72
CA LYS A 95 14.30 -2.38 33.79
C LYS A 95 13.36 -1.29 33.27
N VAL A 96 12.51 -1.63 32.32
CA VAL A 96 11.57 -0.72 31.68
C VAL A 96 10.14 -1.02 32.16
N LYS A 97 9.40 0.02 32.52
CA LYS A 97 7.98 -0.12 32.89
C LYS A 97 7.13 -0.05 31.63
N ALA A 98 6.25 -1.02 31.43
CA ALA A 98 5.37 -1.05 30.27
C ALA A 98 3.92 -1.38 30.65
N SER A 99 2.99 -0.87 29.86
CA SER A 99 1.62 -1.36 29.76
C SER A 99 1.35 -1.63 28.29
N PHE A 100 0.74 -2.78 27.98
CA PHE A 100 0.43 -3.13 26.60
C PHE A 100 -0.79 -4.03 26.49
N ALA A 101 -1.36 -4.06 25.28
CA ALA A 101 -2.42 -4.97 24.91
C ALA A 101 -2.09 -5.61 23.57
N HIS A 102 -1.97 -6.94 23.56
CA HIS A 102 -1.96 -7.74 22.35
C HIS A 102 -3.37 -8.21 22.04
N THR A 103 -3.80 -7.96 20.80
CA THR A 103 -5.07 -8.45 20.28
C THR A 103 -4.82 -9.21 18.99
N LEU A 104 -5.12 -10.51 19.00
CA LEU A 104 -4.89 -11.39 17.87
C LEU A 104 -6.25 -11.77 17.27
N PHE A 105 -6.47 -11.35 16.03
CA PHE A 105 -7.65 -11.70 15.26
C PHE A 105 -7.35 -12.91 14.40
N TYR A 106 -8.08 -14.00 14.63
CA TYR A 106 -7.84 -15.28 13.97
C TYR A 106 -9.17 -16.00 13.77
N LYS A 107 -9.45 -16.40 12.52
CA LYS A 107 -10.77 -16.90 12.08
C LYS A 107 -11.87 -15.89 12.45
N ASP A 108 -12.92 -16.33 13.14
CA ASP A 108 -14.04 -15.53 13.63
C ASP A 108 -13.88 -15.11 15.10
N ALA A 109 -12.66 -15.19 15.65
CA ALA A 109 -12.37 -14.90 17.04
C ALA A 109 -11.27 -13.83 17.22
N VAL A 110 -11.37 -13.13 18.35
CA VAL A 110 -10.34 -12.25 18.88
C VAL A 110 -9.81 -12.85 20.19
N TYR A 111 -8.49 -12.85 20.32
CA TYR A 111 -7.77 -13.29 21.50
C TYR A 111 -7.04 -12.08 22.08
N ILE A 112 -7.08 -11.92 23.40
CA ILE A 112 -6.59 -10.73 24.09
C ILE A 112 -5.62 -11.19 25.19
N ALA A 113 -4.45 -10.56 25.21
CA ALA A 113 -3.50 -10.64 26.32
C ALA A 113 -3.02 -9.23 26.67
N ARG A 114 -3.21 -8.82 27.92
CA ARG A 114 -2.87 -7.49 28.43
C ARG A 114 -1.87 -7.59 29.57
N HIS A 115 -1.14 -6.49 29.75
CA HIS A 115 -0.23 -6.29 30.86
C HIS A 115 -0.25 -4.82 31.26
N GLY A 116 -0.26 -4.56 32.57
CA GLY A 116 -0.39 -3.21 33.11
C GLY A 116 -1.78 -2.59 32.90
N GLU A 117 -1.95 -1.38 33.43
CA GLU A 117 -3.24 -0.68 33.42
C GLU A 117 -3.29 0.49 32.42
N GLY A 118 -2.14 0.94 31.91
CA GLY A 118 -2.06 2.14 31.08
C GLY A 118 -2.58 2.00 29.64
N VAL A 119 -2.92 0.77 29.21
CA VAL A 119 -3.59 0.49 27.93
C VAL A 119 -4.93 -0.19 28.22
N LYS A 120 -6.02 0.44 27.77
CA LYS A 120 -7.40 -0.04 27.90
C LYS A 120 -7.90 -0.60 26.57
N LEU A 121 -8.89 -1.48 26.66
CA LEU A 121 -9.53 -2.08 25.51
C LEU A 121 -11.04 -1.95 25.65
N LEU A 122 -11.66 -1.22 24.73
CA LEU A 122 -13.10 -1.02 24.66
C LEU A 122 -13.64 -1.72 23.42
N VAL A 123 -14.78 -2.39 23.59
CA VAL A 123 -15.51 -3.04 22.50
C VAL A 123 -16.83 -2.32 22.32
N PHE A 124 -17.09 -1.84 21.11
CA PHE A 124 -18.31 -1.16 20.72
C PHE A 124 -19.18 -2.12 19.92
N GLU A 125 -20.40 -2.30 20.42
CA GLU A 125 -21.51 -2.97 19.74
C GLU A 125 -22.65 -1.96 19.72
N PRO A 126 -22.95 -1.27 18.60
CA PRO A 126 -23.96 -0.21 18.56
C PRO A 126 -25.27 -0.67 19.24
N GLU A 127 -25.90 0.00 20.22
CA GLU A 127 -25.69 1.33 20.86
C GLU A 127 -24.92 1.27 22.21
N SER A 128 -24.06 0.28 22.41
CA SER A 128 -23.36 0.00 23.67
C SER A 128 -21.84 -0.10 23.51
N SER A 129 -21.13 0.09 24.62
CA SER A 129 -19.69 -0.14 24.68
C SER A 129 -19.35 -0.78 26.01
N HIS A 130 -18.43 -1.75 25.99
CA HIS A 130 -17.94 -2.39 27.21
C HIS A 130 -16.42 -2.31 27.24
N GLU A 131 -15.88 -1.90 28.37
CA GLU A 131 -14.45 -2.02 28.63
C GLU A 131 -14.15 -3.47 29.01
N ILE A 132 -13.19 -4.08 28.32
CA ILE A 132 -12.63 -5.35 28.72
C ILE A 132 -11.71 -5.09 29.91
N LYS A 133 -11.90 -5.81 31.02
CA LYS A 133 -11.11 -5.63 32.26
C LYS A 133 -10.26 -6.84 32.64
N PHE A 134 -10.42 -7.97 31.94
CA PHE A 134 -9.58 -9.14 32.18
C PHE A 134 -8.21 -8.98 31.50
N GLN A 135 -7.21 -9.66 32.05
CA GLN A 135 -5.85 -9.68 31.51
C GLN A 135 -5.72 -10.63 30.31
N LYS A 136 -6.47 -11.74 30.29
CA LYS A 136 -6.40 -12.77 29.23
C LYS A 136 -7.80 -13.24 28.90
N GLY A 137 -8.13 -13.40 27.62
CA GLY A 137 -9.42 -13.95 27.22
C GLY A 137 -9.61 -13.99 25.71
N SER A 138 -10.73 -14.55 25.28
CA SER A 138 -11.10 -14.68 23.87
C SER A 138 -12.59 -14.51 23.67
N GLY A 139 -13.00 -14.04 22.51
CA GLY A 139 -14.39 -13.92 22.13
C GLY A 139 -14.58 -13.99 20.62
N ARG A 140 -15.82 -14.19 20.16
CA ARG A 140 -16.15 -14.14 18.73
C ARG A 140 -16.28 -12.69 18.27
N VAL A 141 -15.80 -12.39 17.07
CA VAL A 141 -15.94 -11.08 16.44
C VAL A 141 -17.27 -11.03 15.72
N LYS A 142 -18.11 -10.07 16.09
CA LYS A 142 -19.41 -9.81 15.44
C LYS A 142 -19.23 -8.86 14.25
N ASP A 143 -20.21 -8.87 13.36
CA ASP A 143 -20.25 -7.92 12.24
C ASP A 143 -20.37 -6.47 12.73
N LYS A 144 -19.61 -5.57 12.10
CA LYS A 144 -19.46 -4.15 12.43
C LYS A 144 -19.02 -3.88 13.88
N GLN A 145 -18.45 -4.87 14.56
CA GLN A 145 -17.93 -4.70 15.91
C GLN A 145 -16.60 -3.92 15.86
N LEU A 146 -16.51 -2.85 16.66
CA LEU A 146 -15.31 -2.02 16.74
C LEU A 146 -14.57 -2.30 18.05
N PHE A 147 -13.27 -2.54 17.95
CA PHE A 147 -12.34 -2.61 19.07
C PHE A 147 -11.51 -1.33 19.09
N LEU A 148 -11.52 -0.63 20.22
CA LEU A 148 -10.62 0.49 20.50
C LEU A 148 -9.62 0.04 21.55
N ILE A 149 -8.34 -0.03 21.16
CA ILE A 149 -7.24 -0.36 22.05
C ILE A 149 -6.44 0.93 22.22
N ALA A 150 -6.47 1.53 23.40
CA ALA A 150 -5.97 2.90 23.57
C ALA A 150 -5.29 3.12 24.91
N THR A 151 -4.36 4.06 24.96
CA THR A 151 -3.74 4.51 26.20
C THR A 151 -4.74 5.31 27.04
N GLU A 152 -4.54 5.34 28.36
CA GLU A 152 -5.38 6.16 29.25
C GLU A 152 -5.35 7.65 28.86
N LYS A 153 -4.19 8.16 28.45
CA LYS A 153 -4.05 9.55 27.97
C LYS A 153 -4.89 9.78 26.70
N PHE A 154 -4.89 8.87 25.73
CA PHE A 154 -5.75 8.99 24.55
C PHE A 154 -7.23 9.06 24.93
N LEU A 155 -7.68 8.19 25.84
CA LEU A 155 -9.08 8.16 26.29
C LEU A 155 -9.49 9.41 27.10
N SER A 156 -8.53 10.16 27.63
CA SER A 156 -8.80 11.43 28.32
C SER A 156 -9.10 12.59 27.37
N ILE A 157 -8.62 12.53 26.13
CA ILE A 157 -8.79 13.59 25.12
C ILE A 157 -9.81 13.22 24.04
N PHE A 158 -10.04 11.93 23.81
CA PHE A 158 -10.98 11.47 22.79
C PHE A 158 -12.36 11.15 23.38
N ASP A 159 -13.39 11.86 22.92
CA ASP A 159 -14.77 11.49 23.24
C ASP A 159 -15.18 10.23 22.48
N THR A 160 -15.49 9.16 23.22
CA THR A 160 -15.93 7.88 22.66
C THR A 160 -17.43 7.84 22.34
N ALA A 161 -18.21 8.87 22.70
CA ALA A 161 -19.64 8.93 22.43
C ALA A 161 -20.01 8.78 20.93
N PRO A 162 -19.28 9.39 19.97
CA PRO A 162 -19.56 9.21 18.54
C PRO A 162 -19.48 7.75 18.10
N LEU A 163 -18.56 6.96 18.68
CA LEU A 163 -18.38 5.55 18.34
C LEU A 163 -19.58 4.68 18.73
N LYS A 164 -20.44 5.15 19.64
CA LYS A 164 -21.65 4.44 20.09
C LYS A 164 -22.85 4.69 19.19
N LEU A 165 -22.80 5.74 18.35
CA LEU A 165 -23.96 6.31 17.64
C LEU A 165 -23.92 6.10 16.12
N LEU A 166 -22.82 5.60 15.57
CA LEU A 166 -22.60 5.46 14.13
C LEU A 166 -23.08 4.09 13.61
N GLU A 167 -24.07 4.08 12.70
CA GLU A 167 -24.48 2.87 11.94
C GLU A 167 -23.41 2.46 10.89
N GLU A 168 -22.57 3.43 10.50
CA GLU A 168 -21.48 3.31 9.55
C GLU A 168 -20.31 4.16 10.07
N ILE A 169 -19.21 3.50 10.45
CA ILE A 169 -18.05 4.13 11.08
C ILE A 169 -17.02 4.42 9.99
N ASP A 170 -16.90 5.70 9.59
CA ASP A 170 -15.76 6.16 8.82
C ASP A 170 -14.59 6.43 9.78
N LEU A 171 -13.69 5.46 9.89
CA LEU A 171 -12.54 5.54 10.79
C LEU A 171 -11.50 6.56 10.31
N GLU A 172 -11.43 6.85 9.01
CA GLU A 172 -10.44 7.78 8.45
C GLU A 172 -10.77 9.23 8.85
N ASP A 173 -12.04 9.63 8.71
CA ASP A 173 -12.53 10.95 9.14
C ASP A 173 -12.34 11.20 10.65
N ILE A 174 -12.50 10.14 11.47
CA ILE A 174 -12.29 10.21 12.93
C ILE A 174 -10.80 10.41 13.25
N ILE A 175 -9.90 9.72 12.55
CA ILE A 175 -8.45 9.86 12.77
C ILE A 175 -7.92 11.20 12.29
N ASP A 176 -8.37 11.68 11.13
CA ASP A 176 -7.93 12.96 10.58
C ASP A 176 -8.26 14.14 11.51
N GLY A 177 -9.35 14.04 12.27
CA GLY A 177 -9.68 15.00 13.32
C GLY A 177 -8.69 14.99 14.49
N LEU A 178 -8.20 13.80 14.85
CA LEU A 178 -7.37 13.57 16.04
C LEU A 178 -5.94 14.08 15.90
N ALA A 179 -5.39 14.15 14.69
CA ALA A 179 -4.01 14.57 14.48
C ALA A 179 -3.72 15.99 15.03
N THR A 180 -4.70 16.90 14.93
CA THR A 180 -4.57 18.27 15.45
C THR A 180 -4.64 18.30 16.97
N ASP A 181 -5.58 17.56 17.56
CA ASP A 181 -5.78 17.50 19.01
C ASP A 181 -4.58 16.86 19.71
N ILE A 182 -3.98 15.82 19.10
CA ILE A 182 -2.79 15.14 19.62
C ILE A 182 -1.55 16.04 19.52
N SER A 183 -1.40 16.77 18.41
CA SER A 183 -0.27 17.70 18.22
C SER A 183 -0.29 18.88 19.19
N ALA A 184 -1.46 19.19 19.79
CA ALA A 184 -1.64 20.26 20.75
C ALA A 184 -1.37 19.82 22.21
N GLU A 185 -1.28 18.51 22.48
CA GLU A 185 -0.97 17.99 23.80
C GLU A 185 0.53 18.08 24.11
N GLU A 186 0.89 18.38 25.34
CA GLU A 186 2.30 18.38 25.78
C GLU A 186 2.83 16.95 25.98
N ASP A 187 1.95 16.00 26.36
CA ASP A 187 2.28 14.61 26.66
C ASP A 187 2.04 13.66 25.47
N GLN A 188 2.40 14.08 24.24
CA GLN A 188 2.12 13.30 23.03
C GLN A 188 2.70 11.89 23.08
N SER A 189 3.82 11.72 23.79
CA SER A 189 4.49 10.44 23.96
C SER A 189 3.66 9.39 24.71
N GLU A 190 2.59 9.81 25.39
CA GLU A 190 1.67 8.92 26.11
C GLU A 190 0.42 8.57 25.28
N ILE A 191 0.26 9.13 24.08
CA ILE A 191 -0.95 9.00 23.28
C ILE A 191 -0.78 7.91 22.22
N ALA A 192 -1.57 6.84 22.31
CA ALA A 192 -1.73 5.88 21.22
C ALA A 192 -3.10 5.23 21.23
N ALA A 193 -3.61 4.91 20.05
CA ALA A 193 -4.83 4.16 19.88
C ALA A 193 -4.83 3.33 18.58
N ALA A 194 -5.44 2.15 18.64
CA ALA A 194 -5.77 1.32 17.49
C ALA A 194 -7.28 1.13 17.43
N PHE A 195 -7.86 1.45 16.28
CA PHE A 195 -9.25 1.18 15.95
C PHE A 195 -9.28 -0.04 15.03
N VAL A 196 -10.02 -1.08 15.41
CA VAL A 196 -10.14 -2.31 14.62
C VAL A 196 -11.61 -2.62 14.39
N LEU A 197 -12.08 -2.46 13.16
CA LEU A 197 -13.45 -2.77 12.76
C LEU A 197 -13.51 -4.15 12.09
N GLY A 198 -14.32 -5.04 12.66
CA GLY A 198 -14.64 -6.34 12.06
C GLY A 198 -15.71 -6.17 10.96
N ALA A 199 -15.37 -6.44 9.70
CA ALA A 199 -16.30 -6.29 8.58
C ALA A 199 -16.86 -7.64 8.11
N SER A 200 -18.18 -7.72 7.84
CA SER A 200 -18.82 -8.81 7.11
C SER A 200 -19.74 -8.34 5.95
N LYS A 201 -19.57 -9.07 4.84
CA LYS A 201 -20.41 -9.37 3.67
C LYS A 201 -20.96 -8.31 2.68
N ASP A 202 -21.38 -7.10 3.02
CA ASP A 202 -22.04 -6.24 2.00
C ASP A 202 -21.47 -4.82 1.90
N PHE A 203 -20.62 -4.62 0.89
CA PHE A 203 -20.54 -3.38 0.12
C PHE A 203 -20.79 -3.76 -1.35
N GLY A 204 -21.73 -3.05 -1.98
CA GLY A 204 -22.55 -3.50 -3.10
C GLY A 204 -21.87 -3.94 -4.40
N GLU A 205 -22.65 -4.73 -5.13
CA GLU A 205 -22.37 -5.52 -6.33
C GLU A 205 -21.99 -4.76 -7.62
N GLY A 206 -21.28 -5.51 -8.46
CA GLY A 206 -21.03 -5.32 -9.90
C GLY A 206 -19.71 -6.03 -10.21
N VAL A 207 -19.65 -7.29 -10.66
CA VAL A 207 -20.48 -8.02 -11.64
C VAL A 207 -20.51 -9.51 -11.22
N GLU A 208 -21.70 -10.12 -11.20
CA GLU A 208 -21.86 -11.59 -11.16
C GLU A 208 -21.37 -12.17 -12.49
N GLU A 209 -20.38 -13.06 -12.43
CA GLU A 209 -20.04 -13.92 -13.56
C GLU A 209 -20.90 -15.19 -13.49
N ILE A 210 -21.83 -15.30 -14.43
CA ILE A 210 -22.59 -16.51 -14.72
C ILE A 210 -21.58 -17.59 -15.09
N LEU A 211 -21.44 -18.63 -14.26
CA LEU A 211 -20.76 -19.87 -14.63
C LEU A 211 -21.53 -20.56 -15.77
N PRO A 212 -20.94 -20.79 -16.96
CA PRO A 212 -21.48 -21.75 -17.90
C PRO A 212 -21.04 -23.15 -17.46
N ASN A 213 -22.03 -23.99 -17.20
CA ASN A 213 -21.84 -25.42 -17.02
C ASN A 213 -21.45 -26.10 -18.35
N LYS A 214 -20.71 -27.20 -18.23
CA LYS A 214 -20.11 -28.01 -19.31
C LYS A 214 -21.03 -28.36 -20.50
N SER A 215 -20.48 -28.25 -21.71
CA SER A 215 -20.60 -29.24 -22.81
C SER A 215 -19.47 -28.92 -23.83
N GLN A 216 -18.44 -29.75 -23.91
CA GLN A 216 -18.25 -30.84 -24.89
C GLN A 216 -18.26 -30.32 -26.35
N TYR A 217 -17.05 -30.22 -26.92
CA TYR A 217 -16.80 -30.00 -28.34
C TYR A 217 -17.20 -31.23 -29.15
N ASP A 218 -17.86 -31.01 -30.29
CA ASP A 218 -17.64 -31.78 -31.51
C ASP A 218 -17.65 -30.85 -32.73
N PHE A 219 -16.50 -30.90 -33.42
CA PHE A 219 -16.18 -30.78 -34.84
C PHE A 219 -17.14 -30.11 -35.88
N ASP A 220 -16.50 -29.27 -36.69
CA ASP A 220 -16.52 -29.17 -38.17
C ASP A 220 -17.18 -28.02 -38.97
N GLU A 221 -16.33 -27.57 -39.92
CA GLU A 221 -16.52 -27.01 -41.26
C GLU A 221 -17.19 -25.64 -41.52
N ASP A 222 -16.31 -24.68 -41.85
CA ASP A 222 -16.11 -24.10 -43.20
C ASP A 222 -17.08 -23.05 -43.81
N LEU A 223 -16.44 -22.16 -44.59
CA LEU A 223 -16.93 -21.37 -45.72
C LEU A 223 -17.76 -20.08 -45.50
N SER A 224 -17.01 -18.98 -45.50
CA SER A 224 -16.95 -18.02 -46.63
C SER A 224 -18.06 -16.98 -46.89
N GLN A 225 -17.54 -15.83 -47.38
CA GLN A 225 -18.14 -14.82 -48.27
C GLN A 225 -18.99 -13.74 -47.58
N LYS A 226 -18.56 -12.46 -47.53
CA LYS A 226 -18.33 -11.42 -48.57
C LYS A 226 -19.55 -10.50 -48.68
N GLU A 227 -19.29 -9.20 -48.53
CA GLU A 227 -19.82 -8.00 -49.23
C GLU A 227 -19.76 -6.81 -48.26
N ARG A 228 -18.79 -5.88 -48.36
CA ARG A 228 -18.75 -4.67 -49.24
C ARG A 228 -20.12 -3.97 -49.32
N ILE A 229 -20.26 -2.71 -48.93
CA ILE A 229 -20.04 -1.47 -49.72
C ILE A 229 -20.16 -0.30 -48.71
N GLU A 230 -19.12 0.53 -48.51
CA GLU A 230 -18.94 1.93 -49.00
C GLU A 230 -20.11 2.90 -48.69
N ALA A 231 -19.96 4.19 -48.41
CA ALA A 231 -18.89 5.12 -48.07
C ALA A 231 -19.55 6.52 -47.91
N ARG A 232 -18.77 7.49 -47.39
CA ARG A 232 -18.88 8.98 -47.51
C ARG A 232 -19.78 9.73 -46.51
N GLU A 233 -19.20 10.56 -45.62
CA GLU A 233 -18.70 11.96 -45.80
C GLU A 233 -19.89 12.96 -45.92
N SER A 234 -19.99 14.14 -45.29
CA SER A 234 -19.06 15.06 -44.61
C SER A 234 -19.82 16.32 -44.12
N VAL A 235 -19.35 16.94 -43.01
CA VAL A 235 -19.11 18.40 -42.76
C VAL A 235 -20.25 19.41 -42.40
N GLN A 236 -20.10 20.04 -41.21
CA GLN A 236 -20.29 21.45 -40.72
C GLN A 236 -21.41 22.36 -41.30
N ASN A 237 -22.14 23.26 -40.59
CA ASN A 237 -21.71 24.41 -39.77
C ASN A 237 -22.92 25.18 -39.13
N GLU A 238 -22.59 26.26 -38.40
CA GLU A 238 -23.23 27.15 -37.41
C GLU A 238 -24.57 27.93 -37.64
N ALA A 239 -25.19 28.30 -36.48
CA ALA A 239 -25.89 29.54 -36.01
C ALA A 239 -27.13 30.17 -36.72
N ASP A 240 -28.24 30.39 -35.99
CA ASP A 240 -28.64 31.68 -35.33
C ASP A 240 -30.12 31.65 -34.77
N LEU A 241 -30.47 32.66 -33.95
CA LEU A 241 -31.52 32.79 -32.90
C LEU A 241 -33.02 33.00 -33.31
N GLY A 242 -33.93 32.27 -32.60
CA GLY A 242 -35.25 32.64 -31.98
C GLY A 242 -36.44 33.24 -32.79
N PRO A 243 -37.69 33.37 -32.23
CA PRO A 243 -38.30 32.80 -30.99
C PRO A 243 -39.71 32.13 -31.16
N ALA A 244 -40.18 31.46 -30.09
CA ALA A 244 -41.56 31.11 -29.60
C ALA A 244 -42.68 30.74 -30.61
N ASP A 245 -43.56 29.74 -30.42
CA ASP A 245 -44.13 29.16 -29.20
C ASP A 245 -44.84 27.82 -29.51
N ASP A 246 -44.94 26.98 -28.48
CA ASP A 246 -45.91 25.89 -28.22
C ASP A 246 -46.05 24.63 -29.11
N LYS A 247 -45.46 23.52 -28.63
CA LYS A 247 -46.15 22.35 -28.04
C LYS A 247 -45.17 21.15 -27.90
N ILE A 248 -44.62 20.94 -26.71
CA ILE A 248 -43.88 19.71 -26.38
C ILE A 248 -44.44 19.11 -25.09
N GLU A 249 -44.86 17.85 -25.20
CA GLU A 249 -45.27 16.98 -24.11
C GLU A 249 -44.11 16.71 -23.15
N THR A 250 -44.32 17.02 -21.87
CA THR A 250 -43.38 16.75 -20.79
C THR A 250 -43.51 15.31 -20.28
N LYS A 251 -42.43 14.53 -20.38
CA LYS A 251 -42.17 13.41 -19.45
C LYS A 251 -40.76 13.55 -18.87
N SER A 252 -40.71 14.07 -17.65
CA SER A 252 -39.55 14.07 -16.76
C SER A 252 -39.29 12.67 -16.19
N VAL A 253 -38.06 12.18 -16.25
CA VAL A 253 -37.57 11.15 -15.33
C VAL A 253 -36.33 11.67 -14.62
N LEU A 254 -36.61 12.39 -13.55
CA LEU A 254 -35.67 12.76 -12.50
C LEU A 254 -35.67 11.60 -11.50
N LYS A 255 -34.60 10.79 -11.44
CA LYS A 255 -34.38 9.84 -10.33
C LYS A 255 -33.33 10.42 -9.39
N ILE A 256 -33.82 11.12 -8.37
CA ILE A 256 -33.05 11.61 -7.22
C ILE A 256 -33.13 10.56 -6.11
N PHE A 257 -31.94 10.15 -5.63
CA PHE A 257 -31.56 10.01 -4.23
C PHE A 257 -32.69 9.99 -3.20
N THR A 258 -32.97 8.81 -2.65
CA THR A 258 -33.59 8.67 -1.32
C THR A 258 -32.56 8.13 -0.35
N SER A 259 -31.64 9.00 0.08
CA SER A 259 -30.77 8.73 1.23
C SER A 259 -31.58 8.82 2.52
N LYS A 260 -31.35 7.85 3.41
CA LYS A 260 -31.98 7.67 4.72
C LYS A 260 -31.64 8.78 5.73
N THR A 261 -32.11 10.00 5.49
CA THR A 261 -32.10 11.10 6.50
C THR A 261 -33.51 11.44 7.00
N ALA A 262 -34.52 10.62 6.67
CA ALA A 262 -35.90 10.80 7.12
C ALA A 262 -36.30 9.98 8.37
N PHE A 263 -35.38 9.24 9.01
CA PHE A 263 -35.74 8.37 10.15
C PHE A 263 -35.37 8.94 11.54
N MET A 264 -34.61 10.04 11.61
CA MET A 264 -34.14 10.64 12.88
C MET A 264 -34.89 11.92 13.28
N LEU A 265 -36.18 11.99 12.97
CA LEU A 265 -37.14 12.94 13.59
C LEU A 265 -38.35 12.22 14.21
N ALA A 266 -38.25 10.89 14.42
CA ALA A 266 -39.34 10.06 14.93
C ALA A 266 -39.29 9.76 16.44
N LYS A 267 -38.29 10.27 17.19
CA LYS A 267 -38.16 10.01 18.64
C LYS A 267 -38.27 11.23 19.57
N THR A 268 -38.60 12.41 19.05
CA THR A 268 -38.90 13.61 19.88
C THR A 268 -40.34 14.12 19.73
N LEU A 269 -41.29 13.24 19.37
CA LEU A 269 -42.72 13.55 19.33
C LEU A 269 -43.62 12.48 19.99
N ILE A 270 -43.11 11.80 21.01
CA ILE A 270 -43.95 10.93 21.87
C ILE A 270 -44.52 11.77 23.02
N HIS A 271 -45.32 12.78 22.66
CA HIS A 271 -46.42 13.28 23.48
C HIS A 271 -47.44 14.08 22.65
N LEU A 272 -47.68 13.68 21.39
CA LEU A 272 -48.79 14.21 20.57
C LEU A 272 -49.80 13.14 20.14
N LYS A 273 -49.87 12.00 20.86
CA LYS A 273 -51.01 11.06 20.74
C LYS A 273 -52.21 11.58 21.54
N LYS A 274 -52.83 12.65 21.03
CA LYS A 274 -54.26 13.02 21.21
C LYS A 274 -54.54 14.40 20.59
N LEU A 275 -54.35 14.55 19.28
CA LEU A 275 -54.93 15.66 18.51
C LEU A 275 -55.69 15.08 17.33
N LYS A 276 -56.99 15.37 17.26
CA LYS A 276 -57.87 14.92 16.19
C LYS A 276 -57.57 15.75 14.93
N ARG A 277 -57.79 15.17 13.74
CA ARG A 277 -57.54 15.76 12.40
C ARG A 277 -58.25 17.11 12.10
N GLY A 278 -58.95 17.72 13.07
CA GLY A 278 -59.57 19.04 12.96
C GLY A 278 -58.65 20.21 13.33
N ASP A 279 -57.63 20.02 14.17
CA ASP A 279 -56.87 21.15 14.76
C ASP A 279 -55.68 21.62 13.90
N ILE A 280 -55.17 20.78 13.01
CA ILE A 280 -54.05 21.11 12.10
C ILE A 280 -54.50 22.10 11.01
N LYS A 281 -55.78 22.07 10.61
CA LYS A 281 -56.34 23.04 9.65
C LYS A 281 -56.58 24.42 10.26
N ALA A 282 -56.75 24.53 11.58
CA ALA A 282 -56.90 25.82 12.25
C ALA A 282 -55.54 26.54 12.42
N ILE A 283 -54.47 25.82 12.75
CA ILE A 283 -53.11 26.37 12.89
C ILE A 283 -52.54 26.82 11.54
N LEU A 284 -52.84 26.11 10.44
CA LEU A 284 -52.39 26.50 9.10
C LEU A 284 -53.26 27.60 8.44
N SER A 285 -54.42 27.91 9.03
CA SER A 285 -55.27 29.03 8.57
C SER A 285 -54.94 30.37 9.24
N LEU A 286 -54.06 30.40 10.25
CA LEU A 286 -53.61 31.64 10.86
C LEU A 286 -52.35 32.17 10.15
N ARG A 287 -52.62 32.98 9.11
CA ARG A 287 -51.67 33.79 8.33
C ARG A 287 -50.70 32.97 7.46
N ARG A 288 -51.17 32.59 6.27
CA ARG A 288 -50.39 32.05 5.13
C ARG A 288 -49.03 32.73 4.88
N ASN A 289 -48.93 34.02 5.19
CA ASN A 289 -47.70 34.81 5.07
C ASN A 289 -46.62 34.40 6.11
N ILE A 290 -47.01 33.95 7.31
CA ILE A 290 -46.07 33.53 8.37
C ILE A 290 -45.51 32.13 8.07
N ALA A 291 -46.33 31.22 7.54
CA ALA A 291 -45.89 29.89 7.12
C ALA A 291 -44.91 29.95 5.92
N LEU A 292 -45.18 30.82 4.94
CA LEU A 292 -44.25 31.08 3.84
C LEU A 292 -42.92 31.68 4.33
N LEU A 293 -42.97 32.61 5.29
CA LEU A 293 -41.78 33.22 5.88
C LEU A 293 -40.90 32.18 6.60
N ALA A 294 -41.51 31.24 7.33
CA ALA A 294 -40.78 30.17 8.02
C ALA A 294 -40.06 29.19 7.07
N VAL A 295 -40.67 28.88 5.91
CA VAL A 295 -40.05 28.02 4.89
C VAL A 295 -38.89 28.73 4.19
N VAL A 296 -39.05 30.02 3.85
CA VAL A 296 -37.96 30.84 3.28
C VAL A 296 -36.80 30.93 4.28
N PHE A 297 -37.09 31.11 5.57
CA PHE A 297 -36.08 31.14 6.62
C PHE A 297 -35.32 29.82 6.73
N LEU A 298 -36.00 28.67 6.62
CA LEU A 298 -35.37 27.34 6.60
C LEU A 298 -34.47 27.13 5.38
N ILE A 299 -34.84 27.62 4.20
CA ILE A 299 -34.01 27.51 2.99
C ILE A 299 -32.75 28.38 3.12
N ILE A 300 -32.87 29.59 3.66
CA ILE A 300 -31.72 30.47 3.93
C ILE A 300 -30.79 29.83 4.96
N LEU A 301 -31.34 29.20 6.00
CA LEU A 301 -30.58 28.53 7.05
C LEU A 301 -29.84 27.28 6.50
N ALA A 302 -30.49 26.51 5.63
CA ALA A 302 -29.87 25.37 4.95
C ALA A 302 -28.77 25.80 3.96
N ALA A 303 -29.00 26.86 3.19
CA ALA A 303 -27.99 27.43 2.29
C ALA A 303 -26.80 27.99 3.07
N SER A 304 -27.04 28.69 4.19
CA SER A 304 -26.00 29.19 5.09
C SER A 304 -25.21 28.06 5.76
N GLY A 305 -25.88 26.98 6.17
CA GLY A 305 -25.24 25.78 6.70
C GLY A 305 -24.35 25.09 5.66
N ALA A 306 -24.84 24.95 4.43
CA ALA A 306 -24.06 24.40 3.32
C ALA A 306 -22.83 25.25 2.97
N VAL A 307 -22.98 26.59 2.97
CA VAL A 307 -21.86 27.53 2.77
C VAL A 307 -20.85 27.42 3.92
N THR A 308 -21.29 27.28 5.16
CA THR A 308 -20.40 27.16 6.32
C THR A 308 -19.62 25.84 6.32
N ILE A 309 -20.27 24.73 5.99
CA ILE A 309 -19.63 23.41 5.85
C ILE A 309 -18.64 23.42 4.68
N ARG A 310 -19.03 24.00 3.55
CA ARG A 310 -18.16 24.16 2.38
C ARG A 310 -16.96 25.06 2.68
N ASN A 311 -17.15 26.17 3.39
CA ASN A 311 -16.07 27.08 3.79
C ASN A 311 -15.11 26.39 4.78
N LYS A 312 -15.60 25.54 5.68
CA LYS A 312 -14.74 24.77 6.60
C LYS A 312 -13.91 23.71 5.88
N PHE A 313 -14.50 23.02 4.88
CA PHE A 313 -13.78 22.05 4.05
C PHE A 313 -12.77 22.71 3.09
N GLN A 314 -13.14 23.85 2.50
CA GLN A 314 -12.23 24.63 1.66
C GLN A 314 -11.09 25.25 2.46
N SER A 315 -11.36 25.77 3.66
CA SER A 315 -10.33 26.30 4.56
C SER A 315 -9.31 25.22 4.95
N LYS A 316 -9.77 23.99 5.27
CA LYS A 316 -8.87 22.86 5.54
C LYS A 316 -7.99 22.50 4.35
N LYS A 317 -8.55 22.38 3.14
CA LYS A 317 -7.77 22.11 1.92
C LYS A 317 -6.78 23.23 1.61
N SER A 318 -7.18 24.48 1.75
CA SER A 318 -6.29 25.64 1.57
C SER A 318 -5.19 25.69 2.63
N ALA A 319 -5.50 25.32 3.88
CA ALA A 319 -4.50 25.24 4.94
C ALA A 319 -3.48 24.11 4.69
N GLN A 320 -3.93 22.92 4.28
CA GLN A 320 -3.04 21.81 3.89
C GLN A 320 -2.15 22.19 2.71
N PHE A 321 -2.75 22.77 1.66
CA PHE A 321 -2.01 23.27 0.50
C PHE A 321 -0.94 24.30 0.90
N ASN A 322 -1.33 25.32 1.68
CA ASN A 322 -0.40 26.37 2.12
C ASN A 322 0.72 25.80 3.00
N SER A 323 0.43 24.79 3.83
CA SER A 323 1.42 24.09 4.63
C SER A 323 2.46 23.40 3.74
N TYR A 324 2.02 22.55 2.81
CA TYR A 324 2.91 21.86 1.87
C TYR A 324 3.70 22.84 1.00
N LEU A 325 3.06 23.90 0.50
CA LEU A 325 3.70 24.92 -0.31
C LEU A 325 4.78 25.67 0.48
N THR A 326 4.51 26.01 1.75
CA THR A 326 5.46 26.68 2.64
C THR A 326 6.65 25.78 2.94
N LEU A 327 6.41 24.50 3.27
CA LEU A 327 7.47 23.53 3.53
C LEU A 327 8.34 23.31 2.29
N ALA A 328 7.73 23.20 1.10
CA ALA A 328 8.44 23.10 -0.17
C ALA A 328 9.35 24.32 -0.41
N SER A 329 8.84 25.53 -0.19
CA SER A 329 9.61 26.76 -0.33
C SER A 329 10.77 26.83 0.66
N GLN A 330 10.53 26.51 1.93
CA GLN A 330 11.57 26.49 2.96
C GLN A 330 12.69 25.52 2.61
N LYS A 331 12.35 24.30 2.17
CA LYS A 331 13.34 23.30 1.78
C LYS A 331 14.12 23.70 0.52
N LEU A 332 13.48 24.35 -0.44
CA LEU A 332 14.17 24.94 -1.58
C LEU A 332 15.18 26.00 -1.14
N ASP A 333 14.80 26.89 -0.22
CA ASP A 333 15.68 27.97 0.26
C ASP A 333 16.85 27.41 1.09
N GLU A 334 16.58 26.44 1.97
CA GLU A 334 17.63 25.69 2.70
C GLU A 334 18.60 25.00 1.74
N GLY A 335 18.10 24.38 0.67
CA GLY A 335 18.93 23.74 -0.35
C GLY A 335 19.83 24.73 -1.08
N LYS A 336 19.28 25.88 -1.53
CA LYS A 336 20.04 26.95 -2.19
C LYS A 336 21.15 27.50 -1.28
N ALA A 337 20.86 27.69 0.00
CA ALA A 337 21.81 28.26 0.96
C ALA A 337 23.06 27.40 1.19
N ILE A 338 22.94 26.07 1.01
CA ILE A 338 24.05 25.13 1.22
C ILE A 338 24.59 24.53 -0.09
N GLU A 339 24.04 24.89 -1.25
CA GLU A 339 24.38 24.31 -2.56
C GLU A 339 25.87 24.42 -2.89
N GLU A 340 26.44 25.60 -2.69
CA GLU A 340 27.87 25.85 -2.97
C GLU A 340 28.79 25.16 -1.95
N LEU A 341 28.32 24.95 -0.72
CA LEU A 341 29.10 24.36 0.36
C LEU A 341 29.05 22.82 0.32
N ASN A 342 27.88 22.27 0.03
CA ASN A 342 27.62 20.84 0.00
C ASN A 342 26.48 20.53 -0.97
N ARG A 343 26.84 20.33 -2.24
CA ARG A 343 25.92 19.95 -3.32
C ARG A 343 25.09 18.71 -3.00
N SER A 344 25.64 17.74 -2.26
CA SER A 344 24.90 16.53 -1.86
C SER A 344 23.79 16.86 -0.87
N LYS A 345 24.10 17.64 0.17
CA LYS A 345 23.12 18.04 1.17
C LYS A 345 22.06 18.98 0.60
N ALA A 346 22.47 19.90 -0.29
CA ALA A 346 21.53 20.75 -1.01
C ALA A 346 20.54 19.93 -1.84
N ARG A 347 21.03 18.89 -2.53
CA ARG A 347 20.18 17.98 -3.28
C ARG A 347 19.15 17.28 -2.39
N GLU A 348 19.53 16.79 -1.21
CA GLU A 348 18.59 16.21 -0.25
C GLU A 348 17.47 17.18 0.11
N ASN A 349 17.79 18.45 0.35
CA ASN A 349 16.80 19.48 0.60
C ASN A 349 15.89 19.73 -0.62
N PHE A 350 16.44 19.72 -1.84
CA PHE A 350 15.63 19.83 -3.06
C PHE A 350 14.72 18.61 -3.30
N ILE A 351 15.14 17.41 -2.90
CA ILE A 351 14.30 16.20 -2.94
C ILE A 351 13.12 16.33 -1.99
N GLU A 352 13.36 16.78 -0.76
CA GLU A 352 12.29 17.02 0.20
C GLU A 352 11.35 18.14 -0.29
N ALA A 353 11.90 19.20 -0.90
CA ALA A 353 11.08 20.24 -1.53
C ALA A 353 10.18 19.66 -2.64
N ASP A 354 10.69 18.75 -3.49
CA ASP A 354 9.92 18.09 -4.55
C ASP A 354 8.80 17.22 -4.01
N LYS A 355 9.06 16.51 -2.90
CA LYS A 355 8.04 15.72 -2.20
C LYS A 355 6.90 16.61 -1.69
N GLN A 356 7.23 17.71 -1.01
CA GLN A 356 6.21 18.62 -0.46
C GLN A 356 5.42 19.33 -1.56
N ILE A 357 6.07 19.77 -2.65
CA ILE A 357 5.36 20.45 -3.74
C ILE A 357 4.42 19.52 -4.51
N LYS A 358 4.77 18.23 -4.66
CA LYS A 358 3.88 17.22 -5.23
C LYS A 358 2.62 17.06 -4.39
N LEU A 359 2.74 16.95 -3.07
CA LEU A 359 1.59 16.91 -2.15
C LEU A 359 0.72 18.18 -2.27
N ALA A 360 1.33 19.35 -2.42
CA ALA A 360 0.57 20.59 -2.65
C ALA A 360 -0.21 20.55 -3.99
N LEU A 361 0.44 20.09 -5.06
CA LEU A 361 -0.17 19.99 -6.39
C LEU A 361 -1.23 18.88 -6.49
N GLU A 362 -1.20 17.85 -5.65
CA GLU A 362 -2.32 16.90 -5.53
C GLU A 362 -3.60 17.57 -5.00
N VAL A 363 -3.46 18.53 -4.07
CA VAL A 363 -4.60 19.28 -3.52
C VAL A 363 -5.12 20.31 -4.52
N PHE A 364 -4.22 21.09 -5.15
CA PHE A 364 -4.58 22.09 -6.18
C PHE A 364 -3.67 21.98 -7.42
N PRO A 365 -4.01 21.10 -8.40
CA PRO A 365 -3.15 20.80 -9.54
C PRO A 365 -2.87 21.97 -10.51
N LYS A 366 -3.72 23.00 -10.48
CA LYS A 366 -3.67 24.15 -11.41
C LYS A 366 -3.22 25.45 -10.74
N ASP A 367 -2.67 25.39 -9.53
CA ASP A 367 -2.16 26.58 -8.87
C ASP A 367 -0.88 27.09 -9.56
N GLY A 368 -0.93 28.33 -10.06
CA GLY A 368 0.16 28.93 -10.83
C GLY A 368 1.46 29.09 -10.03
N PRO A 369 1.43 29.66 -8.81
CA PRO A 369 2.59 29.72 -7.92
C PRO A 369 3.22 28.35 -7.62
N ALA A 370 2.41 27.34 -7.26
CA ALA A 370 2.90 25.99 -6.98
C ALA A 370 3.57 25.33 -8.19
N GLN A 371 2.99 25.49 -9.39
CA GLN A 371 3.60 24.99 -10.62
C GLN A 371 4.95 25.66 -10.95
N LYS A 372 5.06 26.97 -10.70
CA LYS A 372 6.33 27.70 -10.85
C LYS A 372 7.37 27.18 -9.85
N LEU A 373 6.99 27.02 -8.59
CA LEU A 373 7.89 26.49 -7.56
C LEU A 373 8.34 25.06 -7.89
N SER A 374 7.43 24.20 -8.34
CA SER A 374 7.75 22.84 -8.80
C SER A 374 8.76 22.84 -9.96
N SER A 375 8.59 23.78 -10.91
CA SER A 375 9.52 23.94 -12.03
C SER A 375 10.91 24.38 -11.57
N GLU A 376 10.97 25.31 -10.60
CA GLU A 376 12.23 25.78 -10.01
C GLU A 376 12.95 24.68 -9.22
N ILE A 377 12.22 23.95 -8.37
CA ILE A 377 12.73 22.77 -7.65
C ILE A 377 13.28 21.75 -8.64
N THR A 378 12.54 21.48 -9.71
CA THR A 378 12.98 20.56 -10.77
C THR A 378 14.27 21.05 -11.45
N SER A 379 14.44 22.35 -11.68
CA SER A 379 15.69 22.91 -12.22
C SER A 379 16.86 22.71 -11.26
N LYS A 380 16.65 22.99 -9.97
CA LYS A 380 17.68 22.81 -8.94
C LYS A 380 18.07 21.36 -8.72
N LEU A 381 17.09 20.45 -8.81
CA LEU A 381 17.36 19.01 -8.89
C LEU A 381 18.19 18.66 -10.11
N LYS A 382 17.99 19.28 -11.28
CA LYS A 382 18.86 19.01 -12.43
C LYS A 382 20.29 19.50 -12.21
N GLU A 383 20.45 20.71 -11.70
CA GLU A 383 21.77 21.32 -11.48
C GLU A 383 22.64 20.54 -10.48
N THR A 384 22.01 19.86 -9.52
CA THR A 384 22.72 19.17 -8.41
C THR A 384 22.97 17.68 -8.62
N VAL A 385 22.58 17.10 -9.76
CA VAL A 385 22.77 15.66 -10.03
C VAL A 385 24.23 15.25 -9.87
N GLN A 386 24.45 14.09 -9.24
CA GLN A 386 25.74 13.41 -9.20
C GLN A 386 25.73 12.25 -10.21
N GLN A 387 26.74 12.23 -11.07
CA GLN A 387 27.05 11.09 -11.93
C GLN A 387 28.36 10.49 -11.44
N ASN A 388 28.30 9.28 -10.92
CA ASN A 388 29.45 8.60 -10.36
C ASN A 388 29.91 7.53 -11.33
N GLN A 389 31.21 7.49 -11.65
CA GLN A 389 31.77 6.37 -12.40
C GLN A 389 31.83 5.15 -11.49
N LEU A 390 31.25 4.04 -11.93
CA LEU A 390 31.25 2.79 -11.18
C LEU A 390 32.27 1.82 -11.78
N SER A 391 33.12 1.26 -10.93
CA SER A 391 34.11 0.25 -11.34
C SER A 391 33.64 -1.13 -10.90
N PHE A 392 33.69 -2.09 -11.81
CA PHE A 392 33.29 -3.47 -11.54
C PHE A 392 34.50 -4.37 -11.36
N ALA A 393 34.42 -5.26 -10.37
CA ALA A 393 35.31 -6.41 -10.21
C ALA A 393 34.59 -7.68 -10.66
N SER A 394 35.35 -8.67 -11.12
CA SER A 394 34.77 -9.99 -11.45
C SER A 394 34.55 -10.79 -10.16
N LEU A 395 33.29 -11.02 -9.79
CA LEU A 395 32.96 -11.86 -8.65
C LEU A 395 33.16 -13.35 -8.98
N GLY A 396 32.75 -13.76 -10.18
CA GLY A 396 32.90 -15.13 -10.65
C GLY A 396 32.54 -15.34 -12.12
N GLU A 397 33.12 -16.37 -12.71
CA GLU A 397 32.84 -16.83 -14.07
C GLU A 397 32.15 -18.20 -14.03
N PHE A 398 31.29 -18.44 -15.01
CA PHE A 398 30.43 -19.61 -15.15
C PHE A 398 30.62 -20.25 -16.53
N SER A 399 30.26 -21.53 -16.63
CA SER A 399 30.41 -22.30 -17.88
C SER A 399 29.50 -21.80 -18.99
N GLU A 400 28.35 -21.22 -18.64
CA GLU A 400 27.32 -20.74 -19.56
C GLU A 400 26.88 -19.32 -19.18
N THR A 401 26.09 -18.69 -20.05
CA THR A 401 25.47 -17.39 -19.80
C THR A 401 24.65 -17.38 -18.51
N VAL A 402 24.78 -16.32 -17.71
CA VAL A 402 24.05 -16.10 -16.45
C VAL A 402 22.82 -15.26 -16.74
N ASN A 403 21.64 -15.87 -16.78
CA ASN A 403 20.41 -15.21 -17.19
C ASN A 403 19.69 -14.50 -16.04
N SER A 404 19.86 -14.96 -14.80
CA SER A 404 19.24 -14.31 -13.63
C SER A 404 20.17 -14.31 -12.41
N VAL A 405 20.09 -13.26 -11.60
CA VAL A 405 20.84 -13.06 -10.35
C VAL A 405 19.90 -12.57 -9.24
N ASN A 406 19.84 -13.31 -8.14
CA ASN A 406 19.01 -13.00 -6.98
C ASN A 406 19.89 -13.01 -5.74
N ILE A 407 19.73 -12.05 -4.84
CA ILE A 407 20.47 -12.03 -3.57
C ILE A 407 19.56 -12.41 -2.40
N SER A 408 20.09 -13.24 -1.49
CA SER A 408 19.43 -13.55 -0.22
C SER A 408 20.46 -13.61 0.90
N LYS A 409 20.49 -12.57 1.74
CA LYS A 409 21.52 -12.38 2.78
C LYS A 409 22.91 -12.53 2.15
N ASN A 410 23.67 -13.52 2.60
CA ASN A 410 25.03 -13.79 2.18
C ASN A 410 25.15 -14.82 1.03
N THR A 411 24.07 -15.07 0.29
CA THR A 411 24.05 -16.01 -0.83
C THR A 411 23.57 -15.31 -2.10
N LEU A 412 24.35 -15.47 -3.16
CA LEU A 412 23.97 -15.07 -4.51
C LEU A 412 23.46 -16.31 -5.26
N ASN A 413 22.19 -16.27 -5.63
CA ASN A 413 21.51 -17.33 -6.35
C ASN A 413 21.44 -16.97 -7.83
N LEU A 414 21.84 -17.88 -8.70
CA LEU A 414 22.01 -17.63 -10.12
C LEU A 414 21.27 -18.69 -10.94
N VAL A 415 20.72 -18.28 -12.06
CA VAL A 415 20.26 -19.19 -13.10
C VAL A 415 21.09 -18.96 -14.34
N THR A 416 21.87 -19.96 -14.72
CA THR A 416 22.58 -20.00 -15.99
C THR A 416 21.71 -20.67 -17.05
N LYS A 417 22.15 -20.64 -18.31
CA LYS A 417 21.48 -21.31 -19.42
C LYS A 417 21.09 -22.76 -19.15
N ASN A 418 21.86 -23.51 -18.36
CA ASN A 418 21.67 -24.95 -18.12
C ASN A 418 21.89 -25.37 -16.66
N ALA A 419 21.92 -24.44 -15.71
CA ALA A 419 22.13 -24.77 -14.32
C ALA A 419 21.52 -23.73 -13.38
N VAL A 420 21.24 -24.16 -12.16
CA VAL A 420 20.94 -23.27 -11.03
C VAL A 420 22.10 -23.35 -10.03
N VAL A 421 22.55 -22.19 -9.54
CA VAL A 421 23.75 -22.08 -8.71
C VAL A 421 23.44 -21.29 -7.46
N LYS A 422 23.83 -21.79 -6.29
CA LYS A 422 23.94 -21.03 -5.04
C LYS A 422 25.41 -20.74 -4.77
N MET A 423 25.78 -19.47 -4.76
CA MET A 423 27.12 -19.01 -4.41
C MET A 423 27.11 -18.35 -3.03
N ASN A 424 27.95 -18.83 -2.12
CA ASN A 424 28.21 -18.13 -0.86
C ASN A 424 29.16 -16.95 -1.13
N LEU A 425 28.83 -15.75 -0.65
CA LEU A 425 29.62 -14.55 -0.96
C LEU A 425 30.92 -14.44 -0.15
N ASP A 426 30.99 -14.99 1.06
CA ASP A 426 32.21 -14.96 1.90
C ASP A 426 33.34 -15.80 1.30
N ASN A 427 33.04 -17.06 0.99
CA ASN A 427 34.05 -18.04 0.60
C ASN A 427 34.00 -18.38 -0.90
N LYS A 428 33.05 -17.79 -1.64
CA LYS A 428 32.85 -17.97 -3.09
C LYS A 428 32.59 -19.42 -3.51
N SER A 429 32.23 -20.30 -2.56
CA SER A 429 31.85 -21.68 -2.86
C SER A 429 30.52 -21.71 -3.62
N LYS A 430 30.39 -22.68 -4.53
CA LYS A 430 29.25 -22.82 -5.44
C LYS A 430 28.61 -24.19 -5.24
N ASP A 431 27.32 -24.23 -4.95
CA ASP A 431 26.49 -25.42 -5.10
C ASP A 431 25.73 -25.31 -6.43
N THR A 432 26.09 -26.15 -7.40
CA THR A 432 25.56 -26.10 -8.77
C THR A 432 24.74 -27.34 -9.06
N LYS A 433 23.50 -27.15 -9.51
CA LYS A 433 22.66 -28.22 -10.06
C LYS A 433 22.50 -28.00 -11.55
N ASN A 434 23.07 -28.90 -12.34
CA ASN A 434 22.89 -28.90 -13.79
C ASN A 434 21.46 -29.33 -14.13
N VAL A 435 20.89 -28.66 -15.11
CA VAL A 435 19.53 -28.86 -15.60
C VAL A 435 19.63 -29.02 -17.10
N ASP A 436 19.16 -30.15 -17.63
CA ASP A 436 19.14 -30.43 -19.06
C ASP A 436 17.96 -29.68 -19.73
N GLU A 437 17.98 -28.35 -19.64
CA GLU A 437 16.99 -27.42 -20.17
C GLU A 437 17.69 -26.11 -20.55
N ASN A 438 17.09 -25.32 -21.45
CA ASN A 438 17.57 -23.98 -21.81
C ASN A 438 16.88 -22.93 -20.93
N LEU A 439 17.33 -22.77 -19.69
CA LEU A 439 16.73 -21.89 -18.70
C LEU A 439 16.90 -20.42 -19.12
N LYS A 440 15.80 -19.68 -19.21
CA LYS A 440 15.76 -18.26 -19.63
C LYS A 440 15.64 -17.30 -18.45
N LEU A 441 14.89 -17.68 -17.41
CA LEU A 441 14.61 -16.83 -16.24
C LEU A 441 14.65 -17.69 -14.98
N GLY A 442 14.91 -17.06 -13.84
CA GLY A 442 14.99 -17.77 -12.58
C GLY A 442 14.80 -16.91 -11.34
N ALA A 443 14.12 -17.47 -10.35
CA ALA A 443 13.92 -16.88 -9.04
C ALA A 443 14.12 -17.95 -7.96
N PHE A 444 14.45 -17.54 -6.75
CA PHE A 444 14.72 -18.45 -5.64
C PHE A 444 13.82 -18.14 -4.47
N PHE A 445 13.27 -19.19 -3.86
CA PHE A 445 12.48 -19.05 -2.64
C PHE A 445 12.74 -20.21 -1.70
N ALA A 446 12.97 -19.87 -0.43
CA ALA A 446 13.42 -20.81 0.59
C ALA A 446 14.64 -21.60 0.11
N ASN A 447 14.54 -22.93 0.00
CA ASN A 447 15.64 -23.75 -0.47
C ASN A 447 15.58 -24.10 -1.97
N ASP A 448 14.54 -23.69 -2.69
CA ASP A 448 14.28 -24.18 -4.05
C ASP A 448 14.55 -23.10 -5.11
N ALA A 449 14.96 -23.54 -6.29
CA ALA A 449 15.04 -22.69 -7.48
C ALA A 449 13.79 -22.90 -8.34
N TYR A 450 13.24 -21.81 -8.85
CA TYR A 450 12.15 -21.80 -9.82
C TYR A 450 12.73 -21.26 -11.12
N ALA A 451 12.73 -22.08 -12.17
CA ALA A 451 13.41 -21.75 -13.42
C ALA A 451 12.47 -21.95 -14.61
N TYR A 452 12.43 -20.96 -15.49
CA TYR A 452 11.60 -20.96 -16.68
C TYR A 452 12.43 -21.36 -17.91
N SER A 453 12.03 -22.43 -18.58
CA SER A 453 12.49 -22.78 -19.93
C SER A 453 11.28 -22.91 -20.83
N ASP A 454 11.02 -21.84 -21.57
CA ASP A 454 9.87 -21.66 -22.44
C ASP A 454 9.41 -22.94 -23.18
N PRO A 455 8.15 -23.39 -22.99
CA PRO A 455 7.08 -22.75 -22.21
C PRO A 455 6.99 -23.21 -20.76
N ASN A 456 7.91 -24.05 -20.28
CA ASN A 456 7.76 -24.76 -19.01
C ASN A 456 8.39 -24.00 -17.84
N LEU A 457 7.71 -23.98 -16.71
CA LEU A 457 8.29 -23.60 -15.43
C LEU A 457 8.61 -24.85 -14.60
N PHE A 458 9.83 -24.90 -14.07
CA PHE A 458 10.30 -25.98 -13.21
C PHE A 458 10.58 -25.49 -11.80
N LYS A 459 10.31 -26.37 -10.83
CA LYS A 459 10.88 -26.34 -9.49
C LYS A 459 12.09 -27.27 -9.47
N ILE A 460 13.22 -26.78 -8.96
CA ILE A 460 14.44 -27.54 -8.76
C ILE A 460 14.78 -27.50 -7.27
N ASP A 461 14.79 -28.67 -6.65
CA ASP A 461 15.20 -28.84 -5.26
C ASP A 461 16.71 -28.70 -5.16
N MET A 462 17.20 -27.71 -4.41
CA MET A 462 18.65 -27.46 -4.33
C MET A 462 19.40 -28.45 -3.43
N ALA A 463 18.73 -29.22 -2.60
CA ALA A 463 19.38 -30.25 -1.80
C ALA A 463 19.66 -31.51 -2.64
N THR A 464 18.67 -31.93 -3.43
CA THR A 464 18.71 -33.19 -4.18
C THR A 464 19.00 -33.04 -5.67
N GLY A 465 18.77 -31.84 -6.24
CA GLY A 465 18.78 -31.60 -7.68
C GLY A 465 17.51 -32.10 -8.40
N ALA A 466 16.50 -32.58 -7.67
CA ALA A 466 15.28 -33.10 -8.28
C ALA A 466 14.51 -31.99 -9.02
N LYS A 467 14.19 -32.25 -10.29
CA LYS A 467 13.41 -31.35 -11.16
C LYS A 467 11.94 -31.79 -11.19
N LYS A 468 11.01 -30.85 -10.98
CA LYS A 468 9.56 -31.04 -11.13
C LYS A 468 8.99 -29.93 -12.03
N GLU A 469 8.30 -30.31 -13.10
CA GLU A 469 7.51 -29.36 -13.90
C GLU A 469 6.30 -28.86 -13.08
N LEU A 470 6.06 -27.55 -13.10
CA LEU A 470 4.97 -26.90 -12.37
C LEU A 470 3.79 -26.61 -13.28
N PHE A 471 4.02 -25.82 -14.33
CA PHE A 471 3.01 -25.41 -15.30
C PHE A 471 3.67 -24.88 -16.58
N LYS A 472 2.85 -24.63 -17.61
CA LYS A 472 3.28 -24.09 -18.90
C LYS A 472 2.73 -22.69 -19.12
N LYS A 473 3.58 -21.76 -19.55
CA LYS A 473 3.23 -20.41 -19.98
C LYS A 473 4.13 -20.03 -21.15
N ILE A 474 3.54 -19.63 -22.27
CA ILE A 474 4.29 -19.19 -23.45
C ILE A 474 4.69 -17.72 -23.25
N GLU A 475 5.91 -17.37 -23.65
CA GLU A 475 6.41 -15.98 -23.75
C GLU A 475 6.43 -15.15 -22.45
N ALA A 476 7.02 -15.68 -21.37
CA ALA A 476 7.40 -14.85 -20.23
C ALA A 476 8.63 -13.98 -20.55
N GLN A 477 8.52 -12.68 -20.32
CA GLN A 477 9.59 -11.69 -20.47
C GLN A 477 10.46 -11.56 -19.22
N ASP A 478 9.84 -11.76 -18.06
CA ASP A 478 10.48 -11.64 -16.76
C ASP A 478 9.73 -12.46 -15.70
N MET A 479 10.40 -12.78 -14.59
CA MET A 479 9.84 -13.60 -13.52
C MET A 479 10.32 -13.13 -12.14
N GLU A 480 9.37 -13.01 -11.22
CA GLU A 480 9.65 -12.61 -9.83
C GLU A 480 8.93 -13.50 -8.83
N PHE A 481 9.51 -13.60 -7.63
CA PHE A 481 8.90 -14.33 -6.51
C PHE A 481 8.58 -13.37 -5.37
N PHE A 482 7.30 -13.26 -4.99
CA PHE A 482 6.88 -12.34 -3.94
C PHE A 482 5.78 -12.94 -3.03
N ILE A 483 6.09 -13.00 -1.74
CA ILE A 483 5.22 -13.53 -0.66
C ILE A 483 4.62 -14.90 -1.04
N GLY A 484 5.47 -15.86 -1.41
CA GLY A 484 5.04 -17.22 -1.74
C GLY A 484 4.42 -17.41 -3.13
N ASN A 485 4.24 -16.34 -3.92
CA ASN A 485 3.63 -16.39 -5.24
C ASN A 485 4.67 -16.16 -6.34
N ILE A 486 4.42 -16.74 -7.51
CA ILE A 486 5.23 -16.54 -8.71
C ILE A 486 4.51 -15.54 -9.60
N TYR A 487 5.23 -14.55 -10.10
CA TYR A 487 4.72 -13.57 -11.04
C TYR A 487 5.49 -13.71 -12.34
N LEU A 488 4.78 -13.76 -13.46
CA LEU A 488 5.36 -13.75 -14.79
C LEU A 488 4.90 -12.50 -15.53
N LEU A 489 5.86 -11.71 -16.00
CA LEU A 489 5.59 -10.61 -16.92
C LEU A 489 5.44 -11.16 -18.33
N THR A 490 4.33 -10.89 -19.00
CA THR A 490 4.06 -11.29 -20.39
C THR A 490 3.83 -10.06 -21.26
N LYS A 491 3.60 -10.26 -22.57
CA LYS A 491 3.23 -9.17 -23.49
C LYS A 491 1.91 -8.51 -23.11
N GLU A 492 0.98 -9.32 -22.62
CA GLU A 492 -0.42 -8.99 -22.33
C GLU A 492 -0.65 -8.53 -20.89
N GLY A 493 0.29 -8.78 -19.97
CA GLY A 493 0.13 -8.36 -18.58
C GLY A 493 1.04 -9.09 -17.60
N ILE A 494 0.52 -9.31 -16.40
CA ILE A 494 1.22 -10.05 -15.34
C ILE A 494 0.36 -11.23 -14.93
N ALA A 495 0.88 -12.43 -15.17
CA ALA A 495 0.26 -13.66 -14.70
C ALA A 495 0.76 -13.98 -13.28
N LYS A 496 -0.17 -14.07 -12.32
CA LYS A 496 0.13 -14.41 -10.93
C LYS A 496 -0.21 -15.87 -10.68
N PHE A 497 0.71 -16.59 -10.06
CA PHE A 497 0.53 -17.99 -9.69
C PHE A 497 0.60 -18.15 -8.18
N VAL A 498 -0.46 -18.68 -7.59
CA VAL A 498 -0.59 -18.88 -6.15
C VAL A 498 -0.33 -20.34 -5.77
N PRO A 499 0.33 -20.61 -4.63
CA PRO A 499 0.63 -21.98 -4.22
C PRO A 499 -0.64 -22.74 -3.82
N VAL A 500 -0.69 -24.02 -4.20
CA VAL A 500 -1.71 -25.01 -3.83
C VAL A 500 -1.02 -26.32 -3.43
N GLU A 501 -1.76 -27.26 -2.84
CA GLU A 501 -1.21 -28.49 -2.24
C GLU A 501 -0.21 -29.24 -3.13
N ASN A 502 -0.41 -29.25 -4.45
CA ASN A 502 0.43 -29.98 -5.40
C ASN A 502 1.18 -29.13 -6.42
N GLY A 503 1.22 -27.80 -6.27
CA GLY A 503 1.90 -26.92 -7.22
C GLY A 503 1.42 -25.49 -7.15
N PHE A 504 1.12 -24.91 -8.31
CA PHE A 504 0.64 -23.54 -8.44
C PHE A 504 -0.59 -23.49 -9.36
N VAL A 505 -1.48 -22.54 -9.10
CA VAL A 505 -2.59 -22.22 -10.00
C VAL A 505 -2.49 -20.76 -10.42
N GLU A 506 -2.74 -20.49 -11.69
CA GLU A 506 -2.85 -19.11 -12.21
C GLU A 506 -4.08 -18.47 -11.55
N ALA A 507 -3.86 -17.35 -10.85
CA ALA A 507 -4.95 -16.45 -10.49
C ALA A 507 -5.51 -15.85 -11.78
N GLY A 508 -6.83 -15.61 -11.83
CA GLY A 508 -7.43 -14.87 -12.94
C GLY A 508 -6.83 -13.47 -13.09
N ASP A 509 -7.42 -12.64 -13.97
CA ASP A 509 -6.93 -11.30 -14.31
C ASP A 509 -6.40 -10.54 -13.09
N TYR A 510 -5.06 -10.48 -13.00
CA TYR A 510 -4.41 -10.03 -11.77
C TYR A 510 -4.35 -8.51 -11.69
N LEU A 511 -3.99 -7.83 -12.79
CA LEU A 511 -3.96 -6.37 -12.86
C LEU A 511 -5.31 -5.82 -13.34
N ALA A 512 -5.75 -4.71 -12.74
CA ALA A 512 -6.89 -3.96 -13.23
C ALA A 512 -6.48 -2.98 -14.34
N GLY A 513 -7.17 -3.03 -15.48
CA GLY A 513 -7.00 -2.09 -16.60
C GLY A 513 -6.16 -2.63 -17.77
N ALA A 514 -6.25 -1.96 -18.91
CA ALA A 514 -5.48 -2.32 -20.11
C ALA A 514 -4.01 -1.90 -19.94
N PHE A 515 -3.11 -2.87 -20.06
CA PHE A 515 -1.67 -2.67 -19.97
C PHE A 515 -0.97 -3.52 -21.04
N SER A 516 0.18 -3.05 -21.51
CA SER A 516 1.02 -3.77 -22.48
C SER A 516 2.49 -3.52 -22.16
N THR A 517 3.33 -4.51 -22.39
CA THR A 517 4.78 -4.42 -22.24
C THR A 517 5.46 -4.25 -23.59
N ASN A 518 6.75 -3.95 -23.57
CA ASN A 518 7.64 -4.16 -24.71
C ASN A 518 8.60 -5.33 -24.41
N ALA A 519 9.37 -5.79 -25.40
CA ALA A 519 10.24 -6.96 -25.22
C ALA A 519 11.35 -6.75 -24.16
N SER A 520 11.74 -5.51 -23.92
CA SER A 520 12.74 -5.13 -22.93
C SER A 520 12.17 -4.83 -21.54
N SER A 521 10.84 -4.88 -21.37
CA SER A 521 10.18 -4.67 -20.09
C SER A 521 10.66 -5.67 -19.06
N ARG A 522 10.95 -5.15 -17.88
CA ARG A 522 11.32 -5.91 -16.68
C ARG A 522 10.51 -5.38 -15.52
N PHE A 523 10.44 -6.14 -14.44
CA PHE A 523 9.67 -5.73 -13.27
C PHE A 523 10.33 -6.12 -11.96
N ALA A 524 9.95 -5.40 -10.90
CA ALA A 524 10.36 -5.69 -9.54
C ALA A 524 9.16 -5.52 -8.59
N ILE A 525 9.18 -6.24 -7.46
CA ILE A 525 8.05 -6.28 -6.52
C ILE A 525 8.54 -6.05 -5.09
N ASP A 526 7.98 -5.04 -4.42
CA ASP A 526 8.24 -4.72 -3.01
C ASP A 526 6.96 -4.64 -2.16
N GLY A 527 5.81 -4.87 -2.80
CA GLY A 527 4.47 -4.58 -2.30
C GLY A 527 3.67 -3.84 -3.37
N SER A 528 4.34 -2.93 -4.07
CA SER A 528 3.93 -2.45 -5.39
C SER A 528 4.62 -3.27 -6.48
N ILE A 529 4.12 -3.19 -7.70
CA ILE A 529 4.75 -3.77 -8.89
C ILE A 529 5.22 -2.64 -9.77
N TRP A 530 6.52 -2.63 -10.02
CA TRP A 530 7.21 -1.63 -10.81
C TRP A 530 7.59 -2.25 -12.14
N VAL A 531 7.14 -1.70 -13.26
CA VAL A 531 7.38 -2.27 -14.59
C VAL A 531 8.05 -1.24 -15.48
N THR A 532 9.21 -1.56 -16.04
CA THR A 532 9.86 -0.71 -17.05
C THR A 532 9.16 -0.88 -18.39
N LYS A 533 8.92 0.24 -19.09
CA LYS A 533 8.28 0.27 -20.41
C LYS A 533 8.89 1.39 -21.23
N GLY A 534 9.96 1.08 -21.96
CA GLY A 534 10.65 2.07 -22.79
C GLY A 534 11.32 3.10 -21.90
N ALA A 535 10.89 4.36 -21.95
CA ALA A 535 11.42 5.42 -21.09
C ALA A 535 10.63 5.62 -19.78
N GLU A 536 9.55 4.85 -19.58
CA GLU A 536 8.63 5.00 -18.45
C GLU A 536 8.77 3.86 -17.44
N ILE A 537 8.37 4.12 -16.19
CA ILE A 537 8.16 3.11 -15.16
C ILE A 537 6.70 3.19 -14.75
N LEU A 538 5.99 2.07 -14.88
CA LEU A 538 4.62 1.94 -14.41
C LEU A 538 4.62 1.39 -12.99
N ASN A 539 3.67 1.85 -12.19
CA ASN A 539 3.49 1.41 -10.81
C ASN A 539 2.07 0.85 -10.62
N PHE A 540 1.97 -0.32 -10.00
CA PHE A 540 0.72 -0.92 -9.58
C PHE A 540 0.77 -1.26 -8.09
N LEU A 541 -0.13 -0.65 -7.31
CA LEU A 541 -0.31 -0.97 -5.89
C LEU A 541 -1.60 -1.77 -5.72
N GLN A 542 -1.50 -2.95 -5.09
CA GLN A 542 -2.64 -3.87 -4.93
C GLN A 542 -3.39 -4.11 -6.26
N ALA A 543 -2.64 -4.35 -7.33
CA ALA A 543 -3.13 -4.55 -8.70
C ALA A 543 -3.86 -3.36 -9.34
N LYS A 544 -3.80 -2.16 -8.76
CA LYS A 544 -4.38 -0.94 -9.33
C LYS A 544 -3.27 0.00 -9.82
N PRO A 545 -3.42 0.59 -11.02
CA PRO A 545 -2.44 1.54 -11.54
C PRO A 545 -2.32 2.75 -10.62
N GLN A 546 -1.08 3.20 -10.41
CA GLN A 546 -0.74 4.40 -9.65
C GLN A 546 -0.09 5.42 -10.58
N SER A 547 -0.28 6.71 -10.30
CA SER A 547 0.45 7.76 -11.00
C SER A 547 1.92 7.73 -10.57
N PHE A 548 2.83 7.57 -11.52
CA PHE A 548 4.26 7.62 -11.27
C PHE A 548 4.96 8.34 -12.43
N GLN A 549 5.82 9.30 -12.11
CA GLN A 549 6.62 10.03 -13.08
C GLN A 549 7.98 10.33 -12.47
N ILE A 550 9.03 10.26 -13.29
CA ILE A 550 10.38 10.55 -12.85
C ILE A 550 10.63 12.06 -12.94
N SER A 551 10.85 12.72 -11.80
CA SER A 551 11.26 14.12 -11.72
C SER A 551 12.79 14.24 -11.57
N GLY A 552 13.35 15.40 -11.92
CA GLY A 552 14.76 15.73 -11.68
C GLY A 552 15.78 15.13 -12.68
N LEU A 553 15.34 14.49 -13.75
CA LEU A 553 16.21 13.98 -14.82
C LEU A 553 16.97 15.09 -15.54
N THR A 554 18.30 14.97 -15.66
CA THR A 554 19.16 15.92 -16.41
C THR A 554 19.29 15.59 -17.88
N PHE A 555 19.02 14.35 -18.25
CA PHE A 555 19.09 13.84 -19.61
C PHE A 555 17.82 13.05 -19.91
N PRO A 556 17.40 12.97 -21.18
CA PRO A 556 16.32 12.07 -21.57
C PRO A 556 16.68 10.65 -21.17
N VAL A 557 15.76 9.98 -20.49
CA VAL A 557 15.84 8.54 -20.30
C VAL A 557 15.79 7.90 -21.68
N GLY A 558 16.71 6.97 -21.93
CA GLY A 558 16.76 6.24 -23.18
C GLY A 558 15.83 5.04 -23.14
N GLU A 559 16.38 3.87 -22.81
CA GLU A 559 15.63 2.62 -22.72
C GLU A 559 15.87 1.99 -21.34
N LEU A 560 14.84 2.05 -20.50
CA LEU A 560 14.82 1.40 -19.19
C LEU A 560 14.67 -0.10 -19.39
N GLY A 561 15.67 -0.84 -18.92
CA GLY A 561 15.70 -2.29 -18.93
C GLY A 561 15.46 -2.83 -17.53
N GLN A 562 16.49 -3.44 -16.96
CA GLN A 562 16.38 -4.10 -15.66
C GLN A 562 16.05 -3.12 -14.54
N ILE A 563 15.20 -3.57 -13.62
CA ILE A 563 14.76 -2.81 -12.45
C ILE A 563 14.88 -3.70 -11.23
N TYR A 564 15.35 -3.14 -10.11
CA TYR A 564 15.49 -3.87 -8.87
C TYR A 564 15.03 -3.03 -7.69
N THR A 565 14.25 -3.67 -6.81
CA THR A 565 13.87 -3.16 -5.48
C THR A 565 13.38 -4.31 -4.62
N SER A 566 13.20 -4.08 -3.32
CA SER A 566 12.59 -5.03 -2.39
C SER A 566 11.92 -4.27 -1.24
N SER A 567 11.16 -4.97 -0.39
CA SER A 567 10.42 -4.34 0.71
C SER A 567 11.32 -3.59 1.72
N GLY A 568 12.61 -3.89 1.78
CA GLY A 568 13.59 -3.21 2.65
C GLY A 568 14.42 -2.13 1.95
N ILE A 569 14.16 -1.83 0.67
CA ILE A 569 14.94 -0.87 -0.12
C ILE A 569 14.07 0.33 -0.44
N ASP A 570 14.49 1.54 -0.08
CA ASP A 570 13.71 2.78 -0.28
C ASP A 570 13.68 3.30 -1.72
N ASN A 571 14.52 2.74 -2.59
CA ASN A 571 14.74 3.21 -3.96
C ASN A 571 14.48 2.12 -5.00
N LEU A 572 14.22 2.57 -6.22
CA LEU A 572 14.27 1.79 -7.45
C LEU A 572 15.66 1.95 -8.07
N TYR A 573 16.29 0.82 -8.40
CA TYR A 573 17.53 0.76 -9.14
C TYR A 573 17.22 0.33 -10.56
N VAL A 574 17.38 1.22 -11.54
CA VAL A 574 16.89 1.01 -12.90
C VAL A 574 17.99 1.22 -13.91
N ILE A 575 18.27 0.22 -14.73
CA ILE A 575 19.27 0.31 -15.79
C ILE A 575 18.67 1.06 -16.99
N ASP A 576 19.27 2.19 -17.34
CA ASP A 576 19.09 2.84 -18.64
C ASP A 576 20.16 2.29 -19.61
N LYS A 577 19.73 1.35 -20.46
CA LYS A 577 20.62 0.62 -21.36
C LYS A 577 21.26 1.53 -22.41
N ALA A 578 20.48 2.45 -22.97
CA ALA A 578 20.96 3.35 -24.01
C ALA A 578 22.03 4.32 -23.47
N ASN A 579 21.85 4.78 -22.24
CA ASN A 579 22.78 5.68 -21.58
C ASN A 579 23.89 4.97 -20.77
N SER A 580 23.93 3.64 -20.76
CA SER A 580 24.89 2.84 -19.98
C SER A 580 24.98 3.27 -18.51
N ALA A 581 23.81 3.43 -17.88
CA ALA A 581 23.70 3.98 -16.54
C ALA A 581 22.76 3.16 -15.65
N LEU A 582 23.05 3.13 -14.34
CA LEU A 582 22.11 2.71 -13.31
C LEU A 582 21.54 3.95 -12.63
N LEU A 583 20.26 4.19 -12.84
CA LEU A 583 19.51 5.27 -12.22
C LEU A 583 19.03 4.82 -10.83
N VAL A 584 19.24 5.65 -9.82
CA VAL A 584 18.63 5.48 -8.49
C VAL A 584 17.50 6.48 -8.35
N ILE A 585 16.28 5.98 -8.21
CA ILE A 585 15.05 6.78 -8.20
C ILE A 585 14.28 6.46 -6.92
N SER A 586 13.82 7.46 -6.19
CA SER A 586 12.98 7.22 -5.01
C SER A 586 11.63 6.63 -5.41
N LYS A 587 10.92 5.97 -4.49
CA LYS A 587 9.58 5.41 -4.76
C LYS A 587 8.51 6.49 -5.02
N GLU A 588 8.80 7.75 -4.71
CA GLU A 588 8.01 8.95 -5.05
C GLU A 588 8.37 9.54 -6.43
N GLY A 589 9.27 8.87 -7.16
CA GLY A 589 9.67 9.24 -8.51
C GLY A 589 10.75 10.31 -8.58
N VAL A 590 11.46 10.61 -7.48
CA VAL A 590 12.53 11.60 -7.51
C VAL A 590 13.84 10.94 -7.95
N TYR A 591 14.41 11.39 -9.07
CA TYR A 591 15.73 10.92 -9.50
C TYR A 591 16.81 11.39 -8.50
N LEU A 592 17.56 10.45 -7.91
CA LEU A 592 18.53 10.74 -6.86
C LEU A 592 19.96 10.87 -7.39
N LYS A 593 20.40 9.89 -8.17
CA LYS A 593 21.76 9.84 -8.75
C LYS A 593 21.83 8.79 -9.85
N ALA A 594 22.92 8.80 -10.61
CA ALA A 594 23.23 7.73 -11.54
C ALA A 594 24.67 7.24 -11.37
N TYR A 595 24.84 5.94 -11.61
CA TYR A 595 26.13 5.31 -11.77
C TYR A 595 26.39 5.04 -13.24
N GLN A 596 27.57 5.39 -13.74
CA GLN A 596 27.96 5.25 -15.13
C GLN A 596 28.93 4.08 -15.29
N SER A 597 28.64 3.19 -16.24
CA SER A 597 29.53 2.11 -16.64
C SER A 597 29.07 1.47 -17.95
N GLY A 598 30.01 1.18 -18.85
CA GLY A 598 29.72 0.48 -20.11
C GLY A 598 29.19 -0.94 -19.93
N GLU A 599 29.25 -1.51 -18.72
CA GLU A 599 28.67 -2.83 -18.43
C GLU A 599 27.14 -2.80 -18.30
N PHE A 600 26.54 -1.66 -17.96
CA PHE A 600 25.09 -1.55 -17.82
C PHE A 600 24.34 -1.80 -19.14
N ALA A 601 24.90 -1.39 -20.28
CA ALA A 601 24.33 -1.68 -21.60
C ALA A 601 24.29 -3.19 -21.92
N LYS A 602 25.14 -4.00 -21.28
CA LYS A 602 25.26 -5.45 -21.51
C LYS A 602 24.58 -6.28 -20.43
N ALA A 603 23.96 -5.63 -19.44
CA ALA A 603 23.38 -6.28 -18.29
C ALA A 603 22.26 -7.23 -18.69
N GLN A 604 22.41 -8.48 -18.27
CA GLN A 604 21.38 -9.52 -18.39
C GLN A 604 20.42 -9.46 -17.22
N ASP A 605 20.93 -9.21 -16.02
CA ASP A 605 20.16 -9.04 -14.79
C ASP A 605 21.00 -8.33 -13.71
N LEU A 606 20.38 -7.81 -12.65
CA LEU A 606 21.06 -7.21 -11.49
C LEU A 606 20.44 -7.62 -10.16
N ALA A 607 21.25 -7.56 -9.11
CA ALA A 607 20.78 -7.60 -7.73
C ALA A 607 21.50 -6.53 -6.90
N VAL A 608 20.78 -5.90 -5.98
CA VAL A 608 21.33 -4.88 -5.07
C VAL A 608 21.23 -5.36 -3.63
N ASP A 609 22.35 -5.28 -2.94
CA ASP A 609 22.45 -5.33 -1.49
C ASP A 609 22.53 -3.90 -0.95
N ALA A 610 21.41 -3.36 -0.49
CA ALA A 610 21.37 -2.00 0.04
C ALA A 610 22.06 -1.88 1.41
N GLU A 611 22.11 -2.96 2.19
CA GLU A 611 22.72 -2.98 3.53
C GLU A 611 24.25 -2.89 3.39
N GLU A 612 24.83 -3.74 2.55
CA GLU A 612 26.26 -3.77 2.29
C GLU A 612 26.71 -2.78 1.18
N LYS A 613 25.75 -2.03 0.61
CA LYS A 613 25.95 -1.11 -0.53
C LYS A 613 26.67 -1.76 -1.70
N LYS A 614 26.25 -2.96 -2.07
CA LYS A 614 26.81 -3.72 -3.19
C LYS A 614 25.82 -3.88 -4.32
N LEU A 615 26.35 -3.87 -5.53
CA LEU A 615 25.65 -4.20 -6.76
C LEU A 615 26.29 -5.46 -7.36
N TYR A 616 25.44 -6.41 -7.75
CA TYR A 616 25.82 -7.58 -8.52
C TYR A 616 25.19 -7.52 -9.90
N LEU A 617 25.99 -7.71 -10.95
CA LEU A 617 25.57 -7.57 -12.34
C LEU A 617 25.90 -8.83 -13.14
N ALA A 618 24.88 -9.44 -13.74
CA ALA A 618 25.08 -10.56 -14.68
C ALA A 618 25.40 -10.01 -16.07
N VAL A 619 26.56 -10.39 -16.61
CA VAL A 619 27.04 -9.98 -17.95
C VAL A 619 27.68 -11.17 -18.65
N GLY A 620 27.01 -11.71 -19.68
CA GLY A 620 27.50 -12.89 -20.38
C GLY A 620 27.57 -14.10 -19.44
N ASN A 621 28.72 -14.74 -19.36
CA ASN A 621 28.99 -15.85 -18.46
C ASN A 621 29.62 -15.41 -17.12
N LYS A 622 29.58 -14.11 -16.80
CA LYS A 622 30.23 -13.54 -15.61
C LYS A 622 29.21 -12.87 -14.71
N VAL A 623 29.50 -12.89 -13.42
CA VAL A 623 28.88 -12.00 -12.44
C VAL A 623 29.95 -11.01 -12.00
N LEU A 624 29.62 -9.74 -12.11
CA LEU A 624 30.45 -8.62 -11.66
C LEU A 624 29.91 -8.07 -10.34
N GLU A 625 30.78 -7.52 -9.51
CA GLU A 625 30.42 -6.80 -8.28
C GLU A 625 30.97 -5.36 -8.30
N ALA A 626 30.26 -4.43 -7.66
CA ALA A 626 30.70 -3.05 -7.46
C ALA A 626 30.10 -2.45 -6.17
N ASP A 627 30.79 -1.46 -5.59
CA ASP A 627 30.35 -0.72 -4.40
C ASP A 627 29.54 0.53 -4.79
N LEU A 628 28.37 0.73 -4.18
CA LEU A 628 27.40 1.81 -4.46
C LEU A 628 27.61 3.06 -3.59
#